data_AF-A0A7Y6PRB9-F1
#
_entry.id   AF-A0A7Y6PRB9-F1
#
_cell.length_a   1.000
_cell.length_b   1.000
_cell.length_c   1.000
_cell.angle_alpha   90.00
_cell.angle_beta   90.00
_cell.angle_gamma   90.00
#
_symmetry.space_group_name_H-M   'P 1'
#
loop_
_entity.id
_entity.type
_entity.pdbx_description
1 polymer ?
#
loop_
_entity_poly.entity_id
_entity_poly.type
_entity_poly.pdbx_seq_one_letter_code
_entity_poly.pdbx_strand_id
1 'polypeptide(L)'
;MSSDLRPFVAEEIRLHPRVAYQGLLSEEGAATRVAAALPPLSRFRHDYAGAISIVDWDHRLPSSQLVLRVYGYYSEDTLEAGYEAFDDRLEMIAERDKYPEFDVPDFDSLAADEAYECELSPSGQVGRCRLTSAWRRTVASRDAQTAVGLVQNCDEYQKLVAASPSRPTYLGDLEAVSWTPPCESDHTRWTLDVWYLLAFDGRIGSGRSFLADLETKQIISVRDFSVRTG
;
A
#
# COMPACT_ATOMS: atom_id res chain seq x y z
N MET A 1 -8.77 -16.44 -10.96
CA MET A 1 -9.07 -15.82 -9.65
C MET A 1 -8.03 -16.24 -8.64
N SER A 2 -7.39 -15.30 -7.95
CA SER A 2 -6.28 -15.54 -7.01
C SER A 2 -6.47 -14.73 -5.71
N SER A 3 -5.98 -15.26 -4.59
CA SER A 3 -5.99 -14.57 -3.29
C SER A 3 -4.73 -13.73 -3.03
N ASP A 4 -3.79 -13.70 -3.96
CA ASP A 4 -2.51 -12.99 -3.89
C ASP A 4 -2.17 -12.42 -5.27
N LEU A 5 -1.56 -11.24 -5.34
CA LEU A 5 -1.19 -10.60 -6.61
C LEU A 5 0.12 -11.13 -7.22
N ARG A 6 0.99 -11.78 -6.42
CA ARG A 6 2.29 -12.27 -6.89
C ARG A 6 2.23 -13.20 -8.11
N PRO A 7 1.25 -14.12 -8.25
CA PRO A 7 1.10 -14.91 -9.47
C PRO A 7 0.93 -14.05 -10.73
N PHE A 8 0.11 -12.99 -10.69
CA PHE A 8 -0.07 -12.09 -11.84
C PHE A 8 1.20 -11.28 -12.14
N VAL A 9 1.93 -10.86 -11.10
CA VAL A 9 3.25 -10.22 -11.28
C VAL A 9 4.23 -11.19 -11.94
N ALA A 10 4.17 -12.49 -11.61
CA ALA A 10 5.05 -13.50 -12.19
C ALA A 10 4.72 -13.81 -13.66
N GLU A 11 3.44 -13.69 -14.03
CA GLU A 11 2.94 -13.85 -15.39
C GLU A 11 3.40 -12.71 -16.29
N GLU A 12 3.27 -11.46 -15.82
CA GLU A 12 3.63 -10.30 -16.64
C GLU A 12 4.02 -9.08 -15.79
N ILE A 13 5.13 -8.46 -16.17
CA ILE A 13 5.52 -7.11 -15.74
C ILE A 13 5.67 -6.25 -16.99
N ARG A 14 4.86 -5.20 -17.07
CA ARG A 14 5.00 -4.14 -18.08
C ARG A 14 6.09 -3.17 -17.65
N LEU A 15 6.77 -2.56 -18.61
CA LEU A 15 7.82 -1.58 -18.33
C LEU A 15 7.38 -0.21 -18.85
N HIS A 16 7.58 0.82 -18.05
CA HIS A 16 7.51 2.18 -18.56
C HIS A 16 8.51 2.35 -19.73
N PRO A 17 8.16 3.05 -20.84
CA PRO A 17 9.02 3.14 -22.03
C PRO A 17 10.47 3.53 -21.73
N ARG A 18 10.69 4.50 -20.84
CA ARG A 18 12.04 4.91 -20.40
C ARG A 18 12.82 3.90 -19.56
N VAL A 19 12.13 3.01 -18.85
CA VAL A 19 12.77 1.88 -18.17
C VAL A 19 13.15 0.83 -19.22
N ALA A 20 12.25 0.54 -20.15
CA ALA A 20 12.51 -0.39 -21.26
C ALA A 20 13.70 0.05 -22.12
N TYR A 21 13.84 1.34 -22.44
CA TYR A 21 14.98 1.88 -23.19
C TYR A 21 16.34 1.66 -22.51
N GLN A 22 16.37 1.56 -21.18
CA GLN A 22 17.60 1.29 -20.42
C GLN A 22 17.96 -0.21 -20.41
N GLY A 23 17.12 -1.08 -20.96
CA GLY A 23 17.31 -2.54 -20.96
C GLY A 23 17.16 -3.18 -19.58
N LEU A 24 16.63 -2.45 -18.60
CA LEU A 24 16.43 -2.92 -17.23
C LEU A 24 15.30 -3.96 -17.22
N LEU A 25 15.52 -5.06 -16.49
CA LEU A 25 14.55 -6.16 -16.34
C LEU A 25 14.11 -6.79 -17.67
N SER A 26 14.94 -6.71 -18.71
CA SER A 26 14.67 -7.27 -20.04
C SER A 26 14.98 -8.76 -20.15
N GLU A 27 15.68 -9.32 -19.15
CA GLU A 27 16.04 -10.73 -19.10
C GLU A 27 14.83 -11.64 -18.86
N GLU A 28 14.86 -12.82 -19.48
CA GLU A 28 13.84 -13.85 -19.29
C GLU A 28 13.72 -14.23 -17.80
N GLY A 29 12.48 -14.34 -17.32
CA GLY A 29 12.18 -14.64 -15.93
C GLY A 29 12.38 -13.48 -14.95
N ALA A 30 12.65 -12.25 -15.40
CA ALA A 30 12.69 -11.07 -14.51
C ALA A 30 11.40 -10.93 -13.69
N ALA A 31 10.24 -11.04 -14.35
CA ALA A 31 8.92 -11.01 -13.72
C ALA A 31 8.78 -12.04 -12.59
N THR A 32 9.11 -13.30 -12.88
CA THR A 32 9.06 -14.39 -11.89
C THR A 32 10.00 -14.17 -10.71
N ARG A 33 11.21 -13.65 -10.95
CA ARG A 33 12.18 -13.36 -9.87
C ARG A 33 11.70 -12.21 -8.98
N VAL A 34 11.18 -11.14 -9.58
CA VAL A 34 10.60 -10.01 -8.84
C VAL A 34 9.40 -10.49 -8.01
N ALA A 35 8.49 -11.24 -8.63
CA ALA A 35 7.32 -11.80 -7.94
C ALA A 35 7.68 -12.69 -6.75
N ALA A 36 8.73 -13.51 -6.87
CA ALA A 36 9.22 -14.37 -5.80
C ALA A 36 9.85 -13.58 -4.63
N ALA A 37 10.40 -12.40 -4.91
CA ALA A 37 10.99 -11.51 -3.91
C ALA A 37 9.96 -10.63 -3.19
N LEU A 38 8.74 -10.48 -3.74
CA LEU A 38 7.68 -9.70 -3.12
C LEU A 38 7.18 -10.34 -1.82
N PRO A 39 6.88 -9.53 -0.78
CA PRO A 39 6.05 -9.99 0.32
C PRO A 39 4.65 -10.38 -0.21
N PRO A 40 3.87 -11.18 0.54
CA PRO A 40 2.51 -11.48 0.16
C PRO A 40 1.69 -10.21 -0.09
N LEU A 41 1.12 -10.09 -1.29
CA LEU A 41 0.18 -9.04 -1.67
C LEU A 41 -1.21 -9.64 -1.62
N SER A 42 -1.62 -10.03 -0.41
CA SER A 42 -2.84 -10.80 -0.19
C SER A 42 -4.08 -9.94 -0.31
N ARG A 43 -5.14 -10.49 -0.89
CA ARG A 43 -6.44 -9.84 -1.01
C ARG A 43 -6.96 -9.29 0.32
N PHE A 44 -7.66 -8.16 0.26
CA PHE A 44 -8.39 -7.66 1.41
C PHE A 44 -9.64 -8.50 1.71
N ARG A 45 -10.56 -8.65 0.74
CA ARG A 45 -11.84 -9.36 0.93
C ARG A 45 -12.30 -10.18 -0.26
N HIS A 46 -11.94 -9.77 -1.47
CA HIS A 46 -12.40 -10.40 -2.70
C HIS A 46 -11.21 -11.04 -3.41
N ASP A 47 -11.40 -12.20 -4.03
CA ASP A 47 -10.35 -12.74 -4.90
C ASP A 47 -10.14 -11.80 -6.08
N TYR A 48 -8.89 -11.67 -6.53
CA TYR A 48 -8.55 -10.90 -7.70
C TYR A 48 -8.96 -11.66 -8.96
N ALA A 49 -9.63 -10.99 -9.88
CA ALA A 49 -9.84 -11.45 -11.24
C ALA A 49 -8.52 -11.37 -12.04
N GLY A 50 -7.79 -10.26 -11.88
CA GLY A 50 -6.48 -10.05 -12.51
C GLY A 50 -5.71 -8.88 -11.90
N ALA A 51 -4.57 -8.58 -12.50
CA ALA A 51 -3.74 -7.45 -12.10
C ALA A 51 -2.99 -6.83 -13.28
N ILE A 52 -2.66 -5.56 -13.17
CA ILE A 52 -1.73 -4.86 -14.06
C ILE A 52 -0.49 -4.49 -13.23
N SER A 53 0.65 -5.06 -13.59
CA SER A 53 1.93 -4.82 -12.90
C SER A 53 2.87 -4.05 -13.82
N ILE A 54 3.39 -2.92 -13.34
CA ILE A 54 4.20 -1.98 -14.15
C ILE A 54 5.44 -1.59 -13.36
N VAL A 55 6.62 -1.75 -13.94
CA VAL A 55 7.84 -1.12 -13.42
C VAL A 55 7.97 0.26 -14.02
N ASP A 56 7.81 1.23 -13.16
CA ASP A 56 7.69 2.64 -13.49
C ASP A 56 8.98 3.41 -13.20
N TRP A 57 9.02 4.62 -13.73
CA TRP A 57 10.16 5.51 -13.74
C TRP A 57 10.21 6.41 -12.49
N ASP A 58 11.40 6.59 -11.87
CA ASP A 58 11.70 7.54 -10.78
C ASP A 58 11.84 9.02 -11.18
N HIS A 59 11.41 9.41 -12.38
CA HIS A 59 11.62 10.75 -12.96
C HIS A 59 13.12 11.20 -13.06
N ARG A 60 14.09 10.28 -12.99
CA ARG A 60 15.53 10.53 -13.24
C ARG A 60 16.12 9.61 -14.31
N LEU A 61 17.09 10.10 -15.07
CA LEU A 61 17.86 9.31 -16.05
C LEU A 61 19.38 9.46 -15.78
N PRO A 62 20.13 8.35 -15.66
CA PRO A 62 19.64 6.96 -15.56
C PRO A 62 18.85 6.75 -14.26
N SER A 63 17.88 5.82 -14.29
CA SER A 63 17.06 5.55 -13.12
C SER A 63 17.90 4.81 -12.07
N SER A 64 17.92 5.35 -10.86
CA SER A 64 18.69 4.77 -9.74
C SER A 64 17.80 4.00 -8.78
N GLN A 65 16.50 4.29 -8.84
CA GLN A 65 15.43 3.58 -8.18
C GLN A 65 14.30 3.41 -9.20
N LEU A 66 13.51 2.36 -9.02
CA LEU A 66 12.34 2.06 -9.83
C LEU A 66 11.17 1.85 -8.87
N VAL A 67 9.95 1.96 -9.37
CA VAL A 67 8.75 1.68 -8.59
C VAL A 67 7.98 0.58 -9.31
N LEU A 68 7.81 -0.58 -8.68
CA LEU A 68 6.85 -1.56 -9.14
C LEU A 68 5.46 -1.15 -8.63
N ARG A 69 4.59 -0.75 -9.56
CA ARG A 69 3.18 -0.47 -9.32
C ARG A 69 2.37 -1.74 -9.62
N VAL A 70 1.55 -2.18 -8.68
CA VAL A 70 0.68 -3.36 -8.86
C VAL A 70 -0.77 -2.94 -8.61
N TYR A 71 -1.57 -3.01 -9.67
CA TYR A 71 -3.00 -2.69 -9.67
C TYR A 71 -3.81 -3.98 -9.68
N GLY A 72 -4.45 -4.31 -8.57
CA GLY A 72 -5.31 -5.47 -8.41
C GLY A 72 -6.78 -5.15 -8.67
N TYR A 73 -7.48 -6.07 -9.34
CA TYR A 73 -8.87 -5.92 -9.74
C TYR A 73 -9.69 -7.13 -9.28
N TYR A 74 -10.87 -6.89 -8.72
CA TYR A 74 -11.73 -7.94 -8.19
C TYR A 74 -12.72 -8.51 -9.21
N SER A 75 -12.96 -7.80 -10.32
CA SER A 75 -13.82 -8.27 -11.41
C SER A 75 -13.19 -8.03 -12.78
N GLU A 76 -13.65 -8.79 -13.78
CA GLU A 76 -13.27 -8.59 -15.19
C GLU A 76 -13.63 -7.19 -15.67
N ASP A 77 -14.81 -6.65 -15.30
CA ASP A 77 -15.23 -5.30 -15.68
C ASP A 77 -14.24 -4.22 -15.20
N THR A 78 -13.79 -4.31 -13.94
CA THR A 78 -12.81 -3.36 -13.39
C THR A 78 -11.43 -3.54 -14.00
N LEU A 79 -11.08 -4.78 -14.37
CA LEU A 79 -9.82 -5.10 -15.02
C LEU A 79 -9.77 -4.57 -16.46
N GLU A 80 -10.86 -4.71 -17.21
CA GLU A 80 -11.02 -4.17 -18.57
C GLU A 80 -10.87 -2.64 -18.56
N ALA A 81 -11.57 -1.95 -17.64
CA ALA A 81 -11.39 -0.51 -17.44
C ALA A 81 -9.96 -0.14 -17.03
N GLY A 82 -9.27 -1.01 -16.27
CA GLY A 82 -7.86 -0.86 -15.93
C GLY A 82 -6.94 -0.92 -17.14
N TYR A 83 -7.20 -1.84 -18.08
CA TYR A 83 -6.46 -1.93 -19.34
C TYR A 83 -6.68 -0.72 -20.23
N GLU A 84 -7.93 -0.25 -20.36
CA GLU A 84 -8.22 0.99 -21.10
C GLU A 84 -7.44 2.18 -20.53
N ALA A 85 -7.45 2.36 -19.19
CA ALA A 85 -6.70 3.44 -18.54
C ALA A 85 -5.17 3.30 -18.69
N PHE A 86 -4.66 2.07 -18.76
CA PHE A 86 -3.25 1.81 -19.03
C PHE A 86 -2.88 2.20 -20.46
N ASP A 87 -3.68 1.79 -21.44
CA ASP A 87 -3.45 2.08 -22.86
C ASP A 87 -3.52 3.60 -23.13
N ASP A 88 -4.53 4.28 -22.59
CA ASP A 88 -4.64 5.75 -22.64
C ASP A 88 -3.37 6.43 -22.07
N ARG A 89 -2.88 5.94 -20.92
CA ARG A 89 -1.65 6.48 -20.31
C ARG A 89 -0.42 6.22 -21.19
N LEU A 90 -0.34 5.05 -21.81
CA LEU A 90 0.77 4.69 -22.70
C LEU A 90 0.79 5.58 -23.94
N GLU A 91 -0.36 5.90 -24.53
CA GLU A 91 -0.49 6.85 -25.64
C GLU A 91 -0.03 8.25 -25.22
N MET A 92 -0.50 8.74 -24.06
CA MET A 92 -0.06 10.03 -23.51
C MET A 92 1.46 10.10 -23.30
N ILE A 93 2.09 9.01 -22.86
CA ILE A 93 3.54 8.92 -22.71
C ILE A 93 4.20 9.01 -24.09
N ALA A 94 3.76 8.20 -25.05
CA ALA A 94 4.33 8.18 -26.39
C ALA A 94 4.26 9.55 -27.10
N GLU A 95 3.19 10.31 -26.91
CA GLU A 95 3.06 11.66 -27.48
C GLU A 95 4.04 12.69 -26.89
N ARG A 96 4.44 12.49 -25.63
CA ARG A 96 5.26 13.42 -24.84
C ARG A 96 6.73 12.99 -24.77
N ASP A 97 7.03 11.72 -25.02
CA ASP A 97 8.39 11.16 -25.01
C ASP A 97 9.17 11.51 -26.29
N LYS A 98 9.28 12.80 -26.57
CA LYS A 98 9.97 13.34 -27.76
C LYS A 98 11.43 13.67 -27.49
N TYR A 99 11.76 14.02 -26.25
CA TYR A 99 13.13 14.34 -25.85
C TYR A 99 13.44 13.80 -24.45
N PRO A 100 14.59 13.12 -24.26
CA PRO A 100 14.96 12.49 -23.00
C PRO A 100 15.02 13.43 -21.79
N GLU A 101 15.31 14.72 -22.02
CA GLU A 101 15.46 15.73 -20.97
C GLU A 101 14.13 16.18 -20.36
N PHE A 102 13.00 15.97 -21.03
CA PHE A 102 11.70 16.37 -20.51
C PHE A 102 11.05 15.25 -19.72
N ASP A 103 10.31 15.66 -18.69
CA ASP A 103 9.52 14.76 -17.89
C ASP A 103 8.31 14.25 -18.68
N VAL A 104 7.99 12.96 -18.54
CA VAL A 104 6.81 12.33 -19.15
C VAL A 104 5.88 11.83 -18.06
N PRO A 105 4.58 11.65 -18.35
CA PRO A 105 3.67 11.03 -17.40
C PRO A 105 4.22 9.67 -16.93
N ASP A 106 4.04 9.36 -15.66
CA ASP A 106 4.28 8.01 -15.13
C ASP A 106 2.96 7.21 -15.16
N PHE A 107 2.92 6.04 -14.57
CA PHE A 107 1.69 5.25 -14.40
C PHE A 107 1.05 5.46 -13.02
N ASP A 108 1.35 6.54 -12.30
CA ASP A 108 0.71 6.77 -11.01
C ASP A 108 -0.81 6.95 -11.15
N SER A 109 -1.48 6.57 -10.06
CA SER A 109 -2.90 6.86 -9.85
C SER A 109 -3.85 6.26 -10.89
N LEU A 110 -3.47 5.15 -11.55
CA LEU A 110 -4.43 4.34 -12.30
C LEU A 110 -5.54 3.81 -11.38
N ALA A 111 -6.76 3.74 -11.92
CA ALA A 111 -7.90 3.22 -11.18
C ALA A 111 -7.74 1.71 -10.97
N ALA A 112 -7.91 1.27 -9.73
CA ALA A 112 -7.87 -0.13 -9.33
C ALA A 112 -8.62 -0.34 -8.02
N ASP A 113 -9.06 -1.58 -7.77
CA ASP A 113 -9.67 -1.95 -6.49
C ASP A 113 -8.63 -1.98 -5.38
N GLU A 114 -7.42 -2.46 -5.67
CA GLU A 114 -6.26 -2.36 -4.79
C GLU A 114 -5.06 -1.85 -5.58
N ALA A 115 -4.28 -0.92 -5.02
CA ALA A 115 -3.09 -0.36 -5.65
C ALA A 115 -1.93 -0.45 -4.67
N TYR A 116 -0.82 -1.04 -5.11
CA TYR A 116 0.40 -1.19 -4.34
C TYR A 116 1.56 -0.52 -5.06
N GLU A 117 2.47 0.03 -4.27
CA GLU A 117 3.79 0.47 -4.72
C GLU A 117 4.85 -0.31 -3.95
N CYS A 118 5.79 -0.87 -4.69
CA CYS A 118 6.97 -1.53 -4.16
C CYS A 118 8.21 -0.85 -4.71
N GLU A 119 9.11 -0.45 -3.81
CA GLU A 119 10.44 0.02 -4.20
C GLU A 119 11.17 -1.11 -4.94
N LEU A 120 11.84 -0.76 -6.03
CA LEU A 120 12.59 -1.72 -6.84
C LEU A 120 13.95 -1.12 -7.22
N SER A 121 15.03 -1.89 -7.07
CA SER A 121 16.34 -1.50 -7.61
C SER A 121 16.40 -1.78 -9.12
N PRO A 122 17.33 -1.16 -9.87
CA PRO A 122 17.60 -1.53 -11.26
C PRO A 122 18.00 -3.00 -11.46
N SER A 123 18.47 -3.69 -10.41
CA SER A 123 18.77 -5.12 -10.41
C SER A 123 17.58 -6.02 -10.04
N GLY A 124 16.40 -5.44 -9.84
CA GLY A 124 15.18 -6.17 -9.48
C GLY A 124 15.07 -6.54 -8.00
N GLN A 125 15.87 -5.92 -7.12
CA GLN A 125 15.72 -6.12 -5.67
C GLN A 125 14.51 -5.35 -5.16
N VAL A 126 13.60 -6.07 -4.50
CA VAL A 126 12.39 -5.50 -3.90
C VAL A 126 12.73 -4.86 -2.55
N GLY A 127 12.33 -3.61 -2.38
CA GLY A 127 12.41 -2.86 -1.13
C GLY A 127 11.06 -2.83 -0.40
N ARG A 128 10.72 -1.67 0.19
CA ARG A 128 9.45 -1.52 0.91
C ARG A 128 8.26 -1.60 -0.05
N CYS A 129 7.23 -2.33 0.34
CA CYS A 129 5.91 -2.34 -0.31
C CYS A 129 4.88 -1.62 0.56
N ARG A 130 3.92 -0.94 -0.08
CA ARG A 130 2.80 -0.25 0.58
C ARG A 130 1.55 -0.27 -0.27
N LEU A 131 0.39 -0.29 0.37
CA LEU A 131 -0.90 -0.03 -0.26
C LEU A 131 -1.13 1.48 -0.38
N THR A 132 -1.41 1.93 -1.59
CA THR A 132 -1.67 3.34 -1.91
C THR A 132 -3.15 3.65 -2.15
N SER A 133 -4.02 2.63 -2.16
CA SER A 133 -5.47 2.81 -2.30
C SER A 133 -6.05 3.78 -1.27
N ALA A 134 -6.73 4.83 -1.76
CA ALA A 134 -7.31 5.88 -0.92
C ALA A 134 -8.36 5.33 0.07
N TRP A 135 -9.10 4.27 -0.31
CA TRP A 135 -10.13 3.65 0.52
C TRP A 135 -9.58 2.98 1.78
N ARG A 136 -8.25 2.79 1.93
CA ARG A 136 -7.66 2.18 3.13
C ARG A 136 -8.03 2.90 4.43
N ARG A 137 -8.45 4.16 4.36
CA ARG A 137 -8.94 4.97 5.49
C ARG A 137 -10.47 4.96 5.65
N THR A 138 -11.19 4.37 4.69
CA THR A 138 -12.64 4.19 4.73
C THR A 138 -12.96 2.93 5.51
N VAL A 139 -13.06 3.06 6.84
CA VAL A 139 -13.33 1.94 7.75
C VAL A 139 -14.84 1.83 8.00
N ALA A 140 -15.41 0.65 7.77
CA ALA A 140 -16.82 0.40 8.07
C ALA A 140 -17.07 0.48 9.59
N SER A 141 -18.18 1.08 10.02
CA SER A 141 -18.47 1.33 11.45
C SER A 141 -18.42 0.08 12.32
N ARG A 142 -18.84 -1.07 11.78
CA ARG A 142 -18.79 -2.36 12.49
C ARG A 142 -17.35 -2.82 12.75
N ASP A 143 -16.48 -2.68 11.77
CA ASP A 143 -15.07 -3.08 11.88
C ASP A 143 -14.34 -2.14 12.83
N ALA A 144 -14.60 -0.84 12.73
CA ALA A 144 -14.10 0.17 13.65
C ALA A 144 -14.49 -0.12 15.11
N GLN A 145 -15.78 -0.38 15.37
CA GLN A 145 -16.26 -0.73 16.72
C GLN A 145 -15.61 -2.01 17.25
N THR A 146 -15.44 -3.02 16.39
CA THR A 146 -14.78 -4.27 16.76
C THR A 146 -13.32 -4.02 17.14
N ALA A 147 -12.57 -3.31 16.31
CA ALA A 147 -11.16 -2.99 16.56
C ALA A 147 -10.96 -2.16 17.83
N VAL A 148 -11.75 -1.10 18.00
CA VAL A 148 -11.73 -0.26 19.20
C VAL A 148 -12.04 -1.09 20.44
N GLY A 149 -13.05 -1.97 20.38
CA GLY A 149 -13.38 -2.88 21.48
C GLY A 149 -12.23 -3.83 21.83
N LEU A 150 -11.49 -4.34 20.84
CA LEU A 150 -10.30 -5.17 21.09
C LEU A 150 -9.22 -4.38 21.83
N VAL A 151 -8.95 -3.15 21.41
CA VAL A 151 -7.93 -2.30 22.05
C VAL A 151 -8.35 -1.89 23.46
N GLN A 152 -9.62 -1.55 23.68
CA GLN A 152 -10.12 -1.21 25.02
C GLN A 152 -9.91 -2.33 26.05
N ASN A 153 -9.92 -3.58 25.58
CA ASN A 153 -9.75 -4.76 26.42
C ASN A 153 -8.30 -5.26 26.49
N CYS A 154 -7.33 -4.62 25.82
CA CYS A 154 -5.93 -5.07 25.86
C CYS A 154 -5.16 -4.45 27.04
N ASP A 155 -4.24 -5.24 27.60
CA ASP A 155 -3.45 -4.86 28.77
C ASP A 155 -2.59 -3.61 28.52
N GLU A 156 -2.02 -3.49 27.31
CA GLU A 156 -1.18 -2.36 26.91
C GLU A 156 -1.97 -1.04 26.93
N TYR A 157 -3.22 -1.06 26.48
CA TYR A 157 -4.07 0.12 26.51
C TYR A 157 -4.48 0.46 27.95
N GLN A 158 -4.86 -0.53 28.76
CA GLN A 158 -5.21 -0.30 30.16
C GLN A 158 -4.04 0.32 30.95
N LYS A 159 -2.82 -0.19 30.75
CA LYS A 159 -1.59 0.39 31.33
C LYS A 159 -1.35 1.81 30.84
N LEU A 160 -1.56 2.07 29.55
CA LEU A 160 -1.37 3.40 28.95
C LEU A 160 -2.33 4.44 29.55
N VAL A 161 -3.61 4.09 29.68
CA VAL A 161 -4.63 4.94 30.28
C VAL A 161 -4.30 5.22 31.75
N ALA A 162 -3.94 4.18 32.51
CA ALA A 162 -3.55 4.34 33.91
C ALA A 162 -2.30 5.23 34.09
N ALA A 163 -1.36 5.19 33.14
CA ALA A 163 -0.17 6.03 33.14
C ALA A 163 -0.41 7.47 32.66
N SER A 164 -1.59 7.76 32.09
CA SER A 164 -1.90 9.06 31.45
C SER A 164 -3.15 9.74 32.05
N PRO A 165 -3.26 9.91 33.38
CA PRO A 165 -4.49 10.38 34.03
C PRO A 165 -4.87 11.83 33.68
N SER A 166 -3.91 12.64 33.23
CA SER A 166 -4.10 14.05 32.86
C SER A 166 -4.19 14.27 31.35
N ARG A 167 -4.46 13.22 30.57
CA ARG A 167 -4.61 13.33 29.12
C ARG A 167 -5.74 14.30 28.76
N PRO A 168 -5.49 15.32 27.92
CA PRO A 168 -6.52 16.29 27.55
C PRO A 168 -7.71 15.65 26.83
N THR A 169 -8.92 16.02 27.23
CA THR A 169 -10.17 15.45 26.69
C THR A 169 -10.43 15.82 25.22
N TYR A 170 -9.88 16.92 24.74
CA TYR A 170 -10.04 17.35 23.34
C TYR A 170 -9.31 16.43 22.33
N LEU A 171 -8.46 15.52 22.80
CA LEU A 171 -7.74 14.56 21.95
C LEU A 171 -8.61 13.39 21.46
N GLY A 172 -9.88 13.34 21.85
CA GLY A 172 -10.81 12.26 21.47
C GLY A 172 -10.48 10.93 22.15
N ASP A 173 -11.14 9.86 21.73
CA ASP A 173 -10.91 8.49 22.22
C ASP A 173 -10.08 7.68 21.21
N LEU A 174 -10.10 6.35 21.33
CA LEU A 174 -9.56 5.44 20.33
C LEU A 174 -10.27 5.62 18.99
N GLU A 175 -9.50 5.68 17.92
CA GLU A 175 -10.02 5.85 16.55
C GLU A 175 -9.43 4.78 15.64
N ALA A 176 -10.28 4.06 14.90
CA ALA A 176 -9.81 3.15 13.85
C ALA A 176 -9.51 3.96 12.57
N VAL A 177 -8.23 4.07 12.21
CA VAL A 177 -7.75 5.06 11.23
C VAL A 177 -7.55 4.45 9.85
N SER A 178 -6.98 3.25 9.76
CA SER A 178 -6.68 2.66 8.45
C SER A 178 -6.46 1.16 8.48
N TRP A 179 -6.92 0.49 7.42
CA TRP A 179 -6.49 -0.86 7.08
C TRP A 179 -5.00 -0.89 6.74
N THR A 180 -4.32 -1.94 7.21
CA THR A 180 -2.91 -2.21 6.96
C THR A 180 -2.77 -3.61 6.38
N PRO A 181 -2.20 -3.74 5.16
CA PRO A 181 -2.01 -5.03 4.51
C PRO A 181 -0.89 -5.86 5.15
N PRO A 182 -0.81 -7.17 4.85
CA PRO A 182 0.29 -8.03 5.27
C PRO A 182 1.68 -7.47 4.95
N CYS A 183 1.84 -6.88 3.75
CA CYS A 183 3.13 -6.33 3.29
C CYS A 183 3.62 -5.11 4.08
N GLU A 184 2.76 -4.48 4.90
CA GLU A 184 3.12 -3.33 5.76
C GLU A 184 3.15 -3.67 7.27
N SER A 185 2.52 -4.77 7.67
CA SER A 185 2.25 -5.06 9.09
C SER A 185 3.19 -6.08 9.73
N ASP A 186 4.03 -6.74 8.94
CA ASP A 186 4.76 -7.96 9.34
C ASP A 186 3.82 -9.07 9.89
N HIS A 187 2.52 -8.98 9.57
CA HIS A 187 1.51 -9.97 9.92
C HIS A 187 1.02 -10.69 8.65
N THR A 188 0.50 -11.90 8.80
CA THR A 188 0.04 -12.70 7.65
C THR A 188 -1.34 -12.30 7.13
N ARG A 189 -2.05 -11.41 7.83
CA ARG A 189 -3.42 -11.00 7.52
C ARG A 189 -3.56 -9.49 7.54
N TRP A 190 -4.62 -9.02 6.90
CA TRP A 190 -5.03 -7.63 7.01
C TRP A 190 -5.39 -7.29 8.45
N THR A 191 -4.97 -6.11 8.85
CA THR A 191 -5.18 -5.57 10.20
C THR A 191 -5.77 -4.18 10.12
N LEU A 192 -6.38 -3.73 11.21
CA LEU A 192 -6.94 -2.39 11.35
C LEU A 192 -6.12 -1.63 12.40
N ASP A 193 -5.51 -0.52 11.97
CA ASP A 193 -4.73 0.34 12.86
C ASP A 193 -5.67 1.26 13.65
N VAL A 194 -5.58 1.16 14.98
CA VAL A 194 -6.36 1.95 15.93
C VAL A 194 -5.43 2.88 16.69
N TRP A 195 -5.71 4.17 16.65
CA TRP A 195 -4.86 5.20 17.24
C TRP A 195 -5.43 5.72 18.56
N TYR A 196 -4.53 6.02 19.48
CA TYR A 196 -4.79 6.74 20.71
C TYR A 196 -3.82 7.92 20.84
N LEU A 197 -4.30 9.13 20.54
CA LEU A 197 -3.48 10.35 20.66
C LEU A 197 -3.20 10.66 22.13
N LEU A 198 -1.94 10.90 22.49
CA LEU A 198 -1.52 11.24 23.86
C LEU A 198 -1.19 12.73 24.02
N ALA A 199 -0.73 13.37 22.94
CA ALA A 199 -0.44 14.79 22.91
C ALA A 199 -0.67 15.35 21.50
N PHE A 200 -1.04 16.62 21.43
CA PHE A 200 -1.13 17.39 20.20
C PHE A 200 -0.86 18.87 20.51
N ASP A 201 0.13 19.47 19.84
CA ASP A 201 0.55 20.86 20.05
C ASP A 201 0.01 21.84 18.98
N GLY A 202 -0.90 21.37 18.11
CA GLY A 202 -1.40 22.12 16.96
C GLY A 202 -0.62 21.87 15.66
N ARG A 203 0.53 21.20 15.71
CA ARG A 203 1.37 20.85 14.55
C ARG A 203 1.79 19.39 14.52
N ILE A 204 2.05 18.82 15.69
CA ILE A 204 2.55 17.47 15.86
C ILE A 204 1.64 16.75 16.87
N GLY A 205 1.05 15.66 16.40
CA GLY A 205 0.38 14.67 17.25
C GLY A 205 1.34 13.55 17.59
N SER A 206 1.27 13.05 18.82
CA SER A 206 1.95 11.82 19.22
C SER A 206 1.00 10.93 19.99
N GLY A 207 1.12 9.63 19.81
CA GLY A 207 0.22 8.68 20.43
C GLY A 207 0.71 7.26 20.32
N ARG A 208 -0.19 6.33 20.64
CA ARG A 208 0.05 4.90 20.52
C ARG A 208 -0.92 4.30 19.50
N SER A 209 -0.37 3.52 18.59
CA SER A 209 -1.09 2.78 17.55
C SER A 209 -1.14 1.30 17.95
N PHE A 210 -2.30 0.69 17.73
CA PHE A 210 -2.61 -0.69 18.07
C PHE A 210 -3.09 -1.37 16.80
N LEU A 211 -2.38 -2.41 16.38
CA LEU A 211 -2.69 -3.13 15.17
C LEU A 211 -3.62 -4.31 15.49
N ALA A 212 -4.90 -4.19 15.14
CA ALA A 212 -5.91 -5.19 15.47
C ALA A 212 -6.15 -6.17 14.31
N ASP A 213 -6.03 -7.46 14.57
CA ASP A 213 -6.53 -8.53 13.69
C ASP A 213 -7.96 -8.87 14.09
N LEU A 214 -8.93 -8.54 13.22
CA LEU A 214 -10.35 -8.71 13.52
C LEU A 214 -10.81 -10.16 13.38
N GLU A 215 -10.07 -11.00 12.68
CA GLU A 215 -10.43 -12.39 12.46
C GLU A 215 -10.00 -13.25 13.66
N THR A 216 -8.75 -13.09 14.10
CA THR A 216 -8.24 -13.79 15.31
C THR A 216 -8.63 -13.07 16.60
N LYS A 217 -9.12 -11.83 16.52
CA LYS A 217 -9.51 -10.98 17.64
C LYS A 217 -8.35 -10.69 18.59
N GLN A 218 -7.19 -10.35 18.02
CA GLN A 218 -5.96 -10.09 18.75
C GLN A 218 -5.35 -8.74 18.39
N ILE A 219 -4.63 -8.15 19.33
CA ILE A 219 -3.73 -7.03 19.06
C ILE A 219 -2.37 -7.61 18.70
N ILE A 220 -1.94 -7.39 17.46
CA ILE A 220 -0.74 -8.00 16.88
C ILE A 220 0.51 -7.20 17.23
N SER A 221 0.39 -5.87 17.24
CA SER A 221 1.49 -4.99 17.60
C SER A 221 0.99 -3.70 18.22
N VAL A 222 1.86 -3.09 19.03
CA VAL A 222 1.62 -1.79 19.66
C VAL A 222 2.86 -0.94 19.42
N ARG A 223 2.67 0.27 18.89
CA ARG A 223 3.78 1.15 18.50
C ARG A 223 3.50 2.60 18.84
N ASP A 224 4.55 3.34 19.16
CA ASP A 224 4.45 4.79 19.22
C ASP A 224 4.41 5.37 17.82
N PHE A 225 3.63 6.43 17.65
CA PHE A 225 3.62 7.21 16.43
C PHE A 225 3.75 8.70 16.73
N SER A 226 4.28 9.42 15.75
CA SER A 226 4.18 10.86 15.66
C SER A 226 3.71 11.22 14.25
N VAL A 227 2.67 12.05 14.19
CA VAL A 227 2.08 12.54 12.95
C VAL A 227 2.19 14.05 12.92
N ARG A 228 2.61 14.60 11.79
CA ARG A 228 2.59 16.05 11.55
C ARG A 228 1.32 16.40 10.80
N THR A 229 0.58 17.37 11.28
CA THR A 229 -0.51 17.99 10.52
C THR A 229 0.12 19.00 9.56
N GLY A 230 -0.05 18.76 8.27
CA GLY A 230 0.31 19.69 7.18
C GLY A 230 -0.81 20.68 6.92
#